data_AF-A0A2M7Y458-F1
#
_entry.id   AF-A0A2M7Y458-F1
#
_cell.length_a   1.000
_cell.length_b   1.000
_cell.length_c   1.000
_cell.angle_alpha   90.00
_cell.angle_beta   90.00
_cell.angle_gamma   90.00
#
_symmetry.space_group_name_H-M   'P 1'
#
loop_
_entity.id
_entity.type
_entity.pdbx_description
1 polymer ?
#
loop_
_entity_poly.entity_id
_entity_poly.type
_entity_poly.pdbx_seq_one_letter_code
_entity_poly.pdbx_strand_id
1 'polypeptide(L)'
;METLQYEVAFTTPAFLGDAERNGRWRTPPFKAQLRQWWRVAAVAGERPDTVMLHRRGGELFGRAAADGRTASQVKLRMDWRGGRLAK
;
A
#
# COMPACT_ATOMS: atom_id res chain seq x y z
N MET A 1 -19.69 5.20 -1.91
CA MET A 1 -18.25 4.86 -1.99
C MET A 1 -17.57 5.99 -2.73
N GLU A 2 -16.72 6.75 -2.05
CA GLU A 2 -15.96 7.82 -2.69
C GLU A 2 -14.80 7.21 -3.49
N THR A 3 -14.57 7.73 -4.70
CA THR A 3 -13.47 7.29 -5.57
C THR A 3 -12.51 8.44 -5.73
N LEU A 4 -11.26 8.23 -5.30
CA LEU A 4 -10.19 9.20 -5.43
C LEU A 4 -9.25 8.74 -6.54
N GLN A 5 -8.89 9.66 -7.45
CA GLN A 5 -7.97 9.41 -8.55
C GLN A 5 -6.73 10.26 -8.37
N TYR A 6 -5.57 9.61 -8.42
CA TYR A 6 -4.27 10.26 -8.27
C TYR A 6 -3.32 9.79 -9.36
N GLU A 7 -2.48 10.71 -9.82
CA GLU A 7 -1.32 10.38 -10.64
C GLU A 7 -0.09 10.27 -9.74
N VAL A 8 0.71 9.24 -9.95
CA VAL A 8 1.92 8.98 -9.17
C VAL A 8 3.05 8.67 -10.13
N ALA A 9 4.19 9.32 -9.92
CA ALA A 9 5.42 9.10 -10.66
C ALA A 9 6.58 8.88 -9.70
N PHE A 10 7.61 8.16 -10.14
CA PHE A 10 8.87 8.15 -9.42
C PHE A 10 9.67 9.41 -9.77
N THR A 11 10.21 10.06 -8.75
CA THR A 11 11.11 11.21 -8.90
C THR A 11 12.57 10.78 -9.13
N THR A 12 12.88 9.51 -8.91
CA THR A 12 14.18 8.87 -9.17
C THR A 12 13.97 7.55 -9.90
N PRO A 13 14.98 7.03 -10.63
CA PRO A 13 14.88 5.70 -11.21
C PRO A 13 14.55 4.65 -10.15
N ALA A 14 13.46 3.92 -10.33
CA ALA A 14 12.99 2.91 -9.40
C ALA A 14 12.73 1.59 -10.13
N PHE A 15 13.12 0.48 -9.49
CA PHE A 15 12.82 -0.84 -9.99
C PHE A 15 11.50 -1.35 -9.40
N LEU A 16 10.51 -1.53 -10.26
CA LEU A 16 9.27 -2.20 -9.92
C LEU A 16 9.35 -3.65 -10.36
N GLY A 17 9.94 -4.51 -9.54
CA GLY A 17 10.10 -5.92 -9.87
C GLY A 17 8.89 -6.77 -9.56
N ASP A 18 8.62 -7.78 -10.39
CA ASP A 18 7.95 -9.00 -9.95
C ASP A 18 8.95 -10.10 -9.58
N ALA A 19 8.44 -11.28 -9.20
CA ALA A 19 9.28 -12.41 -8.78
C ALA A 19 10.23 -12.91 -9.90
N GLU A 20 9.92 -12.57 -11.16
CA GLU A 20 10.69 -12.94 -12.34
C GLU A 20 11.68 -11.84 -12.76
N ARG A 21 11.84 -10.79 -11.93
CA ARG A 21 12.69 -9.62 -12.20
C ARG A 21 12.23 -8.80 -13.41
N ASN A 22 10.97 -8.90 -13.79
CA ASN A 22 10.38 -8.05 -14.81
C ASN A 22 9.85 -6.75 -14.20
N GLY A 23 9.98 -5.66 -14.95
CA GLY A 23 9.39 -4.36 -14.61
C GLY A 23 7.86 -4.43 -14.63
N ARG A 24 7.20 -4.48 -13.47
CA ARG A 24 5.73 -4.53 -13.32
C ARG A 24 5.23 -3.63 -12.20
N TRP A 25 4.34 -2.70 -12.53
CA TRP A 25 3.51 -2.03 -11.52
C TRP A 25 2.54 -3.03 -10.89
N ARG A 26 2.68 -3.24 -9.57
CA ARG A 26 1.85 -4.17 -8.80
C ARG A 26 1.15 -3.40 -7.68
N THR A 27 -0.15 -3.62 -7.56
CA THR A 27 -0.96 -3.07 -6.46
C THR A 27 -0.51 -3.53 -5.06
N PRO A 28 -0.13 -4.82 -4.83
CA PRO A 28 0.20 -5.28 -3.48
C PRO A 28 1.38 -4.53 -2.82
N PRO A 29 2.54 -4.33 -3.47
CA PRO A 29 3.63 -3.52 -2.91
C PRO A 29 3.21 -2.08 -2.57
N PHE A 30 2.45 -1.43 -3.47
CA PHE A 30 1.99 -0.07 -3.26
C PHE A 30 1.04 0.05 -2.05
N LYS A 31 0.08 -0.90 -1.92
CA LYS A 31 -0.82 -0.97 -0.77
C LYS A 31 -0.05 -1.25 0.53
N ALA A 32 1.00 -2.07 0.49
CA ALA A 32 1.86 -2.31 1.65
C ALA A 32 2.59 -1.03 2.09
N GLN A 33 3.11 -0.24 1.15
CA GLN A 33 3.78 1.03 1.43
C GLN A 33 2.82 2.06 2.04
N LEU A 34 1.60 2.16 1.53
CA LEU A 34 0.55 3.01 2.12
C LEU A 34 0.21 2.57 3.55
N ARG A 35 0.09 1.26 3.80
CA ARG A 35 -0.13 0.73 5.16
C ARG A 35 1.03 1.07 6.10
N GLN A 36 2.27 1.08 5.60
CA GLN A 36 3.43 1.50 6.38
C GLN A 36 3.39 2.98 6.73
N TRP A 37 3.16 3.85 5.74
CA TRP A 37 3.09 5.29 5.98
C TRP A 37 1.87 5.71 6.79
N TRP A 38 0.75 5.00 6.67
CA TRP A 38 -0.40 5.18 7.54
C TRP A 38 -0.03 4.94 9.01
N ARG A 39 0.77 3.90 9.32
CA ARG A 39 1.23 3.65 10.70
C ARG A 39 2.08 4.81 11.22
N VAL A 40 2.95 5.39 10.38
CA VAL A 40 3.78 6.55 10.75
C VAL A 40 2.92 7.78 11.02
N ALA A 41 1.96 8.08 10.13
CA ALA A 41 1.05 9.21 10.27
C ALA A 41 0.10 9.04 11.48
N ALA A 42 -0.37 7.83 11.76
CA ALA A 42 -1.32 7.55 12.83
C ALA A 42 -0.75 7.73 14.25
N VAL A 43 0.57 7.83 14.40
CA VAL A 43 1.27 7.97 15.69
C VAL A 43 2.08 9.26 15.79
N ALA A 44 1.94 10.16 14.81
CA ALA A 44 2.76 11.34 14.71
C ALA A 44 2.63 12.20 15.99
N GLY A 45 3.68 12.22 16.81
CA GLY A 45 3.75 12.99 18.06
C GLY A 45 3.53 12.20 19.35
N GLU A 46 3.21 10.90 19.28
CA GLU A 46 2.87 10.08 20.46
C GLU A 46 3.62 8.75 20.52
N ARG A 47 3.69 8.14 21.70
CA ARG A 47 4.22 6.77 21.83
C ARG A 47 3.22 5.78 21.24
N PRO A 48 3.65 4.90 20.31
CA PRO A 48 2.75 4.01 19.61
C PRO A 48 2.26 2.87 20.53
N ASP A 49 0.94 2.77 20.72
CA ASP A 49 0.30 1.51 21.13
C ASP A 49 0.26 0.57 19.91
N THR A 50 1.18 -0.39 19.90
CA THR A 50 1.36 -1.33 18.78
C THR A 50 0.16 -2.27 18.59
N VAL A 51 -0.55 -2.61 19.67
CA VAL A 51 -1.75 -3.46 19.62
C VAL A 51 -2.88 -2.70 18.95
N MET A 52 -3.10 -1.45 19.38
CA MET A 52 -4.10 -0.57 18.78
C MET A 52 -3.81 -0.31 17.30
N LEU A 53 -2.55 -0.04 16.93
CA LEU A 53 -2.14 0.19 15.54
C LEU A 53 -2.33 -1.04 14.66
N HIS A 54 -1.99 -2.22 15.16
CA HIS A 54 -2.20 -3.47 14.43
C HIS A 54 -3.69 -3.70 14.18
N ARG A 55 -4.53 -3.51 15.21
CA ARG A 55 -6.00 -3.65 15.10
C ARG A 55 -6.57 -2.68 14.06
N ARG A 56 -6.34 -1.38 14.20
CA ARG A 56 -6.85 -0.34 13.29
C ARG A 56 -6.31 -0.52 11.87
N GLY A 57 -5.04 -0.89 11.72
CA GLY A 57 -4.45 -1.20 10.43
C GLY A 57 -5.11 -2.41 9.75
N GLY A 58 -5.44 -3.44 10.53
CA GLY A 58 -6.18 -4.62 10.07
C GLY A 58 -7.62 -4.30 9.67
N GLU A 59 -8.30 -3.41 10.39
CA GLU A 59 -9.64 -2.94 10.05
C GLU A 59 -9.67 -2.14 8.74
N LEU A 60 -8.72 -1.22 8.55
CA LEU A 60 -8.66 -0.36 7.37
C LEU A 60 -8.16 -1.12 6.12
N PHE A 61 -7.03 -1.82 6.26
CA PHE A 61 -6.35 -2.43 5.12
C PHE A 61 -6.64 -3.93 4.97
N GLY A 62 -7.42 -4.53 5.87
CA GLY A 62 -7.72 -5.96 5.92
C GLY A 62 -6.63 -6.77 6.61
N ARG A 63 -7.06 -7.81 7.34
CA ARG A 63 -6.19 -8.81 8.00
C ARG A 63 -6.72 -10.22 7.77
N ALA A 64 -5.81 -11.18 7.65
CA ALA A 64 -6.10 -12.59 7.85
C ALA A 64 -5.56 -12.96 9.24
N ALA A 65 -6.45 -13.37 10.13
CA ALA A 65 -6.09 -13.76 11.48
C ALA A 65 -6.79 -15.07 11.86
N ALA A 66 -6.31 -15.72 12.92
CA ALA A 66 -6.84 -17.01 13.37
C ALA A 66 -8.32 -16.91 13.79
N ASP A 67 -8.74 -15.75 14.30
CA ASP A 67 -10.10 -15.42 14.73
C ASP A 67 -11.02 -14.96 13.58
N GLY A 68 -10.49 -14.85 12.36
CA GLY A 68 -11.28 -14.49 11.18
C GLY A 68 -10.55 -13.62 10.16
N ARG A 69 -11.21 -13.37 9.04
CA ARG A 69 -10.73 -12.48 7.98
C ARG A 69 -11.51 -11.19 8.00
N THR A 70 -10.81 -10.07 8.05
CA THR A 70 -11.40 -8.74 7.86
C THR A 70 -11.09 -8.27 6.44
N ALA A 71 -12.14 -8.03 5.65
CA ALA A 71 -11.99 -7.43 4.33
C ALA A 71 -11.48 -5.99 4.45
N SER A 72 -10.68 -5.55 3.48
CA SER A 72 -10.17 -4.19 3.47
C SER A 72 -11.26 -3.18 3.13
N GLN A 73 -11.32 -2.08 3.87
CA GLN A 73 -12.17 -0.94 3.54
C GLN A 73 -11.63 -0.09 2.38
N VAL A 74 -10.38 -0.30 1.98
CA VAL A 74 -9.73 0.42 0.86
C VAL A 74 -9.38 -0.54 -0.28
N LYS A 75 -9.93 -0.26 -1.46
CA LYS A 75 -9.62 -0.96 -2.72
C LYS A 75 -8.72 -0.08 -3.58
N LEU A 76 -7.55 -0.59 -3.94
CA LEU A 76 -6.63 0.08 -4.84
C LEU A 76 -6.67 -0.58 -6.21
N ARG A 77 -6.74 0.25 -7.26
CA ARG A 77 -6.51 -0.16 -8.64
C ARG A 77 -5.42 0.75 -9.19
N MET A 78 -4.35 0.14 -9.69
CA MET A 78 -3.33 0.85 -10.45
C MET A 78 -3.57 0.63 -11.94
N ASP A 79 -3.35 1.67 -12.71
CA ASP A 79 -3.46 1.67 -14.16
C ASP A 79 -2.13 2.14 -14.72
N TRP A 80 -1.41 1.27 -15.41
CA TRP A 80 -0.11 1.60 -15.98
C TRP A 80 -0.25 1.75 -17.49
N ARG A 81 0.03 2.96 -17.98
CA ARG A 81 0.00 3.29 -19.41
C ARG A 81 1.22 2.83 -20.22
N GLY A 82 2.13 2.07 -19.62
CA GLY A 82 3.36 1.61 -20.28
C GLY A 82 4.35 2.75 -20.54
N GLY A 83 5.62 2.42 -20.37
CA GLY A 83 6.75 3.29 -20.68
C GLY A 83 8.00 2.45 -20.49
N ARG A 84 8.85 2.36 -21.51
CA ARG A 84 10.17 1.74 -21.34
C ARG A 84 11.04 2.77 -20.64
N LEU A 85 11.81 2.33 -19.64
CA LEU A 85 12.94 3.14 -19.18
C LEU A 85 13.80 3.42 -20.42
N ALA A 86 14.05 4.69 -20.74
CA ALA A 86 15.03 5.01 -21.76
C ALA A 86 16.38 4.41 -21.30
N LYS A 87 17.05 3.71 -22.22
CA LYS A 87 18.39 3.17 -21.96
C LYS A 87 19.38 4.29 -21.71
#